data_AF-A7FAD0-F1
#
_entry.id   AF-A7FAD0-F1
#
_cell.length_a   1.000
_cell.length_b   1.000
_cell.length_c   1.000
_cell.angle_alpha   90.00
_cell.angle_beta   90.00
_cell.angle_gamma   90.00
#
_symmetry.space_group_name_H-M   'P 1'
#
loop_
_entity.id
_entity.type
_entity.pdbx_description
1 polymer ?
#
loop_
_entity_poly.entity_id
_entity_poly.type
_entity_poly.pdbx_seq_one_letter_code
_entity_poly.pdbx_strand_id
1 'polypeptide(L)' 'MNKERYKEVYEKVSYLLWPSDKEDKITRQFYKYLSHLSKNINYSKKKKSNLFEKVVRIIAKVLV' A
#
# COMPACT_ATOMS: atom_id res chain seq x y z
N MET A 1 3.32 12.04 -26.52
CA MET A 1 4.49 11.12 -26.62
C MET A 1 4.13 10.05 -27.63
N ASN A 2 4.88 9.91 -28.72
CA ASN A 2 4.51 9.02 -29.83
C ASN A 2 4.77 7.56 -29.41
N LYS A 3 3.71 6.85 -29.00
CA LYS A 3 3.80 5.48 -28.44
C LYS A 3 4.31 4.45 -29.44
N GLU A 4 4.10 4.70 -30.73
CA GLU A 4 4.46 3.76 -31.81
C GLU A 4 5.98 3.68 -32.02
N ARG A 5 6.67 4.83 -31.96
CA ARG A 5 8.12 4.92 -32.20
C ARG A 5 8.97 4.16 -31.17
N TYR A 6 8.48 4.02 -29.94
CA TYR A 6 9.17 3.26 -28.88
C TYR A 6 8.91 1.76 -28.95
N LYS A 7 7.78 1.37 -29.56
CA LYS A 7 7.39 -0.02 -29.73
C LYS A 7 8.26 -0.72 -30.78
N GLU A 8 8.67 -0.01 -31.83
CA GLU A 8 9.57 -0.53 -32.87
C GLU A 8 11.00 -0.77 -32.38
N VAL A 9 11.55 0.13 -31.55
CA VAL A 9 12.96 0.03 -31.11
C VAL A 9 13.12 -0.96 -29.94
N TYR A 10 12.09 -1.12 -29.11
CA TYR A 10 12.14 -1.92 -27.89
C TYR A 10 10.97 -2.90 -27.78
N GLU A 11 10.58 -3.54 -28.87
CA GLU A 11 9.40 -4.41 -28.96
C GLU A 11 9.31 -5.44 -27.83
N LYS A 12 10.46 -6.03 -27.46
CA LYS A 12 10.55 -7.04 -26.39
C LYS A 12 10.43 -6.49 -24.97
N VAL A 13 10.62 -5.19 -24.75
CA VAL A 13 10.63 -4.57 -23.40
C VAL A 13 9.54 -3.50 -23.28
N SER A 14 8.94 -3.09 -24.38
CA SER A 14 7.93 -2.02 -24.41
C SER A 14 6.70 -2.37 -23.58
N TYR A 15 6.35 -3.66 -23.47
CA TYR A 15 5.25 -4.12 -22.61
C TYR A 15 5.48 -3.82 -21.12
N LEU A 16 6.75 -3.71 -20.71
CA LEU A 16 7.14 -3.41 -19.34
C LEU A 16 6.94 -1.92 -19.00
N LEU A 17 7.16 -1.05 -19.98
CA LEU A 17 7.07 0.40 -19.84
C LEU A 17 5.67 0.94 -20.19
N TRP A 18 4.97 0.27 -21.11
CA TRP A 18 3.61 0.56 -21.53
C TRP A 18 2.76 -0.71 -21.45
N PRO A 19 2.36 -1.11 -20.22
CA PRO A 19 1.46 -2.23 -20.04
C PRO A 19 0.13 -1.95 -20.74
N SER A 20 -0.55 -3.03 -21.14
CA SER A 20 -1.91 -2.92 -21.68
C SER A 20 -2.87 -2.35 -20.63
N ASP A 21 -4.01 -1.80 -21.06
CA ASP A 21 -5.02 -1.27 -20.12
C ASP A 21 -5.50 -2.32 -19.09
N LYS A 22 -5.49 -3.60 -19.49
CA LYS A 22 -5.80 -4.73 -18.61
C LYS A 22 -4.74 -4.91 -17.53
N GLU A 23 -3.47 -4.90 -17.91
CA GLU A 23 -2.34 -5.06 -16.98
C GLU A 23 -2.18 -3.83 -16.07
N ASP A 24 -2.37 -2.62 -16.59
CA ASP A 24 -2.36 -1.39 -15.80
C ASP A 24 -3.47 -1.42 -14.74
N LYS A 25 -4.68 -1.83 -15.12
CA LYS A 25 -5.80 -1.97 -14.18
C LYS A 25 -5.49 -2.95 -13.06
N ILE A 26 -4.93 -4.12 -13.37
CA ILE A 26 -4.52 -5.12 -12.37
C ILE A 26 -3.46 -4.53 -11.43
N THR A 27 -2.45 -3.87 -12.00
CA THR A 27 -1.33 -3.30 -11.24
C THR A 27 -1.80 -2.18 -10.30
N ARG A 28 -2.65 -1.26 -10.79
CA ARG A 28 -3.25 -0.20 -9.96
C ARG A 28 -4.11 -0.77 -8.85
N GLN A 29 -4.90 -1.82 -9.13
CA GLN A 29 -5.73 -2.47 -8.13
C GLN A 29 -4.86 -3.12 -7.04
N PHE A 30 -3.80 -3.81 -7.42
CA PHE A 30 -2.85 -4.44 -6.50
C PHE A 30 -2.21 -3.40 -5.55
N TYR A 31 -1.66 -2.31 -6.09
CA TYR A 31 -1.08 -1.24 -5.26
C TYR A 31 -2.11 -0.56 -4.36
N LYS A 32 -3.36 -0.39 -4.82
CA LYS A 32 -4.44 0.14 -3.99
C LYS A 32 -4.74 -0.77 -2.80
N TYR A 33 -4.78 -2.08 -3.01
CA TYR A 33 -4.95 -3.04 -1.91
C TYR A 33 -3.79 -3.00 -0.91
N LEU A 34 -2.54 -2.95 -1.38
CA LEU A 34 -1.38 -2.80 -0.50
C LEU A 34 -1.42 -1.50 0.33
N SER A 35 -1.83 -0.39 -0.29
CA SER A 35 -2.00 0.90 0.40
C SER A 35 -3.09 0.85 1.48
N HIS A 36 -4.20 0.18 1.20
CA HIS A 36 -5.25 -0.02 2.21
C HIS A 36 -4.79 -0.93 3.34
N LEU A 37 -4.07 -2.02 3.02
CA LEU A 37 -3.52 -2.93 4.00
C LEU A 37 -2.53 -2.23 4.94
N SER A 38 -1.60 -1.44 4.38
CA SER A 38 -0.61 -0.70 5.17
C SER A 38 -1.24 0.36 6.07
N LYS A 39 -2.27 1.08 5.58
CA LYS A 39 -3.05 2.02 6.39
C LYS A 39 -3.76 1.32 7.56
N ASN A 40 -4.36 0.16 7.31
CA ASN A 40 -5.06 -0.60 8.35
C ASN A 40 -4.11 -1.19 9.39
N ILE A 41 -2.92 -1.64 8.99
CA ILE A 41 -1.87 -2.10 9.92
C ILE A 41 -1.40 -0.94 10.81
N ASN A 42 -1.13 0.23 10.23
CA ASN A 42 -0.71 1.41 10.98
C ASN A 42 -1.81 1.92 11.93
N TYR A 43 -3.07 1.91 11.48
CA TYR A 43 -4.21 2.27 12.31
C TYR A 43 -4.40 1.30 13.48
N SER A 44 -4.28 -0.01 13.23
CA SER A 44 -4.31 -1.06 14.25
C SER A 44 -3.20 -0.88 15.30
N LYS A 45 -1.96 -0.61 14.85
CA LYS A 45 -0.82 -0.39 15.74
C LYS A 45 -1.02 0.84 16.64
N LYS A 46 -1.48 1.96 16.07
CA LYS A 46 -1.78 3.20 16.81
C LYS A 46 -2.95 3.04 17.79
N LYS A 47 -3.98 2.26 17.43
CA LYS A 47 -5.12 1.98 18.32
C LYS A 47 -4.72 1.05 19.48
N LYS A 48 -3.88 0.05 19.22
CA LYS A 48 -3.33 -0.85 20.25
C LYS A 48 -2.43 -0.11 21.25
N SER A 49 -1.55 0.78 20.79
CA SER A 49 -0.69 1.56 21.70
C SER A 49 -1.51 2.42 22.68
N ASN A 50 -2.56 3.08 22.20
CA ASN A 50 -3.43 3.90 23.03
C ASN A 50 -4.25 3.09 24.06
N LEU A 51 -4.62 1.84 23.75
CA LEU A 51 -5.31 0.97 24.71
C LEU A 51 -4.34 0.44 25.78
N PHE A 52 -3.15 0.03 25.37
CA PHE A 52 -2.13 -0.47 26.29
C PHE A 52 -1.70 0.61 27.30
N GLU A 53 -1.43 1.84 26.84
CA GLU A 53 -1.15 2.98 27.73
C GLU A 53 -2.27 3.26 28.73
N LYS A 54 -3.54 3.20 28.28
CA LYS A 54 -4.69 3.41 29.18
C LYS A 54 -4.79 2.32 30.24
N VAL A 55 -4.60 1.06 29.88
CA VAL A 55 -4.63 -0.06 30.82
C VAL A 55 -3.48 0.04 31.83
N VAL A 56 -2.26 0.31 31.37
CA VAL A 56 -1.10 0.51 32.25
C VAL A 56 -1.32 1.67 33.22
N ARG A 57 -1.89 2.80 32.76
CA ARG A 57 -2.24 3.93 33.65
C ARG A 57 -3.29 3.57 34.70
N ILE A 58 -4.29 2.76 34.35
CA ILE A 58 -5.31 2.32 35.31
C ILE A 58 -4.69 1.39 36.35
N ILE A 59 -3.91 0.39 35.93
CA ILE A 59 -3.23 -0.53 36.84
C ILE A 59 -2.30 0.24 37.78
N ALA A 60 -1.50 1.18 37.26
CA ALA A 60 -0.59 2.01 38.05
C ALA A 60 -1.32 2.90 39.07
N LYS A 61 -2.56 3.33 38.78
CA LYS A 61 -3.39 4.10 39.72
C LYS A 61 -4.09 3.25 40.78
N VAL A 62 -4.30 1.97 40.52
CA VAL A 62 -4.99 1.04 41.44
C VAL A 62 -3.98 0.36 42.39
N LEU A 63 -2.72 0.27 41.99
CA LEU A 63 -1.64 -0.33 42.78
C LEU A 63 -0.90 0.65 43.72
N VAL A 64 -1.20 1.96 43.62
CA VAL A 64 -0.71 3.03 44.52
C VAL A 64 -1.85 3.45 45.43
#